data_AF-A0A2H0LGN2-F1
#
_entry.id   AF-A0A2H0LGN2-F1
#
_cell.length_a   1.000
_cell.length_b   1.000
_cell.length_c   1.000
_cell.angle_alpha   90.00
_cell.angle_beta   90.00
_cell.angle_gamma   90.00
#
_symmetry.space_group_name_H-M   'P 1'
#
loop_
_entity.id
_entity.type
_entity.pdbx_description
1 polymer ?
#
loop_
_entity_poly.entity_id
_entity_poly.type
_entity_poly.pdbx_seq_one_letter_code
_entity_poly.pdbx_strand_id
1 'polypeptide(L)'
;YRIDEALAQVKSALAKGVQAPIILADYADNPGGGGYGDATKLLGAMIEADLPDAAFGTIYDPEAALACRNAGLGTTFRLELGGKVDPAVQGGPLSLMGTVTAITDGTFAMEGPMTRGTRVDMGPAAVFSVGRLDIVVASARYQNYDKMFFKSVGIDPEKRKVLGVKSAHHFRAAYGPIASQIIVVDDGGGVTSRNYKDLDYKNVRRPVFPLDMD
;
A
#
# COMPACT_ATOMS: atom_id res chain seq x y z
N TYR A 1 -7.84 -6.01 11.44
CA TYR A 1 -7.57 -7.43 11.19
C TYR A 1 -6.08 -7.63 11.20
N ARG A 2 -5.63 -8.75 11.78
CA ARG A 2 -4.29 -9.27 11.51
C ARG A 2 -4.21 -9.69 10.04
N ILE A 3 -3.00 -9.84 9.50
CA ILE A 3 -2.81 -10.11 8.06
C ILE A 3 -3.46 -11.44 7.65
N ASP A 4 -3.28 -12.49 8.42
CA ASP A 4 -3.87 -13.81 8.19
C ASP A 4 -5.41 -13.78 8.18
N GLU A 5 -6.02 -13.08 9.15
CA GLU A 5 -7.45 -12.86 9.20
C GLU A 5 -7.96 -12.09 7.96
N ALA A 6 -7.23 -11.06 7.55
CA ALA A 6 -7.57 -10.25 6.38
C ALA A 6 -7.53 -11.09 5.11
N LEU A 7 -6.50 -11.91 4.91
CA LEU A 7 -6.38 -12.80 3.76
C LEU A 7 -7.46 -13.89 3.76
N ALA A 8 -7.86 -14.41 4.93
CA ALA A 8 -8.97 -15.34 5.04
C ALA A 8 -10.30 -14.72 4.60
N GLN A 9 -10.55 -13.46 4.97
CA GLN A 9 -11.73 -12.70 4.52
C GLN A 9 -11.71 -12.47 3.00
N VAL A 10 -10.54 -12.10 2.44
CA VAL A 10 -10.38 -11.94 0.98
C VAL A 10 -10.70 -13.24 0.25
N LYS A 11 -10.10 -14.36 0.66
CA LYS A 11 -10.34 -15.68 0.05
C LYS A 11 -11.81 -16.08 0.11
N SER A 12 -12.46 -15.85 1.25
CA SER A 12 -13.90 -16.11 1.43
C SER A 12 -14.77 -15.26 0.49
N ALA A 13 -14.48 -13.97 0.36
CA ALA A 13 -15.22 -13.08 -0.54
C ALA A 13 -15.01 -13.45 -2.02
N LEU A 14 -13.77 -13.76 -2.42
CA LEU A 14 -13.46 -14.21 -3.79
C LEU A 14 -14.17 -15.52 -4.12
N ALA A 15 -14.20 -16.49 -3.20
CA ALA A 15 -14.92 -17.76 -3.39
C ALA A 15 -16.45 -17.56 -3.56
N LYS A 16 -17.01 -16.51 -2.98
CA LYS A 16 -18.42 -16.10 -3.17
C LYS A 16 -18.67 -15.37 -4.49
N GLY A 17 -17.64 -15.12 -5.29
CA GLY A 17 -17.78 -14.50 -6.61
C GLY A 17 -18.09 -13.01 -6.57
N VAL A 18 -17.57 -12.26 -5.59
CA VAL A 18 -17.70 -10.80 -5.58
C VAL A 18 -17.13 -10.18 -6.86
N GLN A 19 -17.88 -9.23 -7.43
CA GLN A 19 -17.52 -8.62 -8.72
C GLN A 19 -16.70 -7.34 -8.56
N ALA A 20 -16.98 -6.57 -7.50
CA ALA A 20 -16.29 -5.33 -7.18
C ALA A 20 -15.02 -5.58 -6.33
N PRO A 21 -14.00 -4.70 -6.41
CA PRO A 21 -12.73 -4.86 -5.70
C PRO A 21 -12.89 -4.97 -4.18
N ILE A 22 -12.07 -5.82 -3.57
CA ILE A 22 -11.86 -5.85 -2.12
C ILE A 22 -10.68 -4.92 -1.80
N ILE A 23 -10.86 -4.02 -0.85
CA ILE A 23 -9.82 -3.07 -0.44
C ILE A 23 -9.15 -3.56 0.84
N LEU A 24 -7.85 -3.84 0.78
CA LEU A 24 -6.98 -4.08 1.92
C LEU A 24 -6.26 -2.78 2.28
N ALA A 25 -6.62 -2.17 3.41
CA ALA A 25 -6.00 -0.93 3.86
C ALA A 25 -4.91 -1.24 4.90
N ASP A 26 -3.66 -1.02 4.53
CA ASP A 26 -2.51 -1.06 5.45
C ASP A 26 -2.57 0.15 6.38
N TYR A 27 -3.11 -0.09 7.57
CA TYR A 27 -3.25 0.94 8.59
C TYR A 27 -1.92 1.19 9.30
N ALA A 28 -1.11 0.13 9.47
CA ALA A 28 0.09 0.17 10.29
C ALA A 28 1.23 0.96 9.63
N ASP A 29 1.18 1.10 8.29
CA ASP A 29 2.07 1.97 7.52
C ASP A 29 1.31 2.94 6.60
N ASN A 30 0.67 3.94 7.22
CA ASN A 30 -0.02 5.03 6.53
C ASN A 30 0.83 6.32 6.53
N PRO A 31 1.37 6.77 5.38
CA PRO A 31 2.17 7.99 5.32
C PRO A 31 1.49 9.27 5.83
N GLY A 32 0.16 9.37 5.68
CA GLY A 32 -0.60 10.54 6.16
C GLY A 32 -0.68 10.61 7.69
N GLY A 33 -0.43 9.48 8.38
CA GLY A 33 -0.27 9.42 9.83
C GLY A 33 1.19 9.43 10.29
N GLY A 34 2.16 9.62 9.38
CA GLY A 34 3.59 9.58 9.68
C GLY A 34 4.28 8.24 9.39
N GLY A 35 3.58 7.26 8.80
CA GLY A 35 4.17 5.99 8.35
C GLY A 35 5.30 6.20 7.33
N TYR A 36 6.15 5.20 7.18
CA TYR A 36 7.27 5.24 6.25
C TYR A 36 6.83 5.11 4.79
N GLY A 37 5.72 4.41 4.54
CA GLY A 37 5.18 4.18 3.20
C GLY A 37 5.89 3.08 2.43
N ASP A 38 6.94 2.48 2.99
CA ASP A 38 7.75 1.46 2.36
C ASP A 38 7.55 0.07 2.98
N ALA A 39 6.73 -0.07 4.03
CA ALA A 39 6.56 -1.35 4.71
C ALA A 39 6.02 -2.45 3.79
N THR A 40 6.58 -3.66 3.91
CA THR A 40 6.35 -4.74 2.94
C THR A 40 5.50 -5.88 3.48
N LYS A 41 5.19 -5.93 4.79
CA LYS A 41 4.53 -7.10 5.40
C LYS A 41 3.21 -7.49 4.73
N LEU A 42 2.31 -6.53 4.51
CA LEU A 42 1.04 -6.81 3.83
C LEU A 42 1.25 -7.15 2.35
N LEU A 43 2.13 -6.41 1.65
CA LEU A 43 2.45 -6.68 0.25
C LEU A 43 3.00 -8.10 0.07
N GLY A 44 3.99 -8.50 0.88
CA GLY A 44 4.58 -9.83 0.87
C GLY A 44 3.53 -10.92 1.10
N ALA A 45 2.62 -10.71 2.04
CA ALA A 45 1.54 -11.65 2.31
C ALA A 45 0.52 -11.75 1.15
N MET A 46 0.25 -10.65 0.44
CA MET A 46 -0.58 -10.67 -0.78
C MET A 46 0.10 -11.41 -1.93
N ILE A 47 1.42 -11.27 -2.08
CA ILE A 47 2.23 -12.00 -3.07
C ILE A 47 2.23 -13.49 -2.76
N GLU A 48 2.53 -13.87 -1.50
CA GLU A 48 2.56 -15.26 -1.06
C GLU A 48 1.20 -15.95 -1.23
N ALA A 49 0.11 -15.21 -1.01
CA ALA A 49 -1.24 -15.72 -1.21
C ALA A 49 -1.67 -15.84 -2.69
N ASP A 50 -0.84 -15.42 -3.65
CA ASP A 50 -1.12 -15.36 -5.09
C ASP A 50 -2.50 -14.74 -5.39
N LEU A 51 -2.76 -13.56 -4.79
CA LEU A 51 -4.06 -12.93 -4.93
C LEU A 51 -4.34 -12.59 -6.40
N PRO A 52 -5.53 -12.95 -6.92
CA PRO A 52 -5.83 -12.79 -8.32
C PRO A 52 -6.03 -11.32 -8.69
N ASP A 53 -5.43 -10.88 -9.81
CA ASP A 53 -5.66 -9.56 -10.40
C ASP A 53 -5.66 -8.43 -9.35
N ALA A 54 -4.55 -8.40 -8.62
CA ALA A 54 -4.35 -7.50 -7.49
C ALA A 54 -3.50 -6.30 -7.91
N ALA A 55 -3.70 -5.17 -7.24
CA ALA A 55 -2.75 -4.07 -7.29
C ALA A 55 -2.45 -3.56 -5.88
N PHE A 56 -1.23 -3.09 -5.65
CA PHE A 56 -0.80 -2.52 -4.38
C PHE A 56 -0.19 -1.15 -4.60
N GLY A 57 -0.67 -0.13 -3.90
CA GLY A 57 -0.26 1.26 -4.10
C GLY A 57 -0.24 2.06 -2.80
N THR A 58 0.79 2.85 -2.50
CA THR A 58 2.06 3.03 -3.22
C THR A 58 3.20 2.71 -2.28
N ILE A 59 4.19 1.96 -2.76
CA ILE A 59 5.43 1.71 -2.02
C ILE A 59 6.37 2.91 -2.27
N TYR A 60 6.77 3.57 -1.18
CA TYR A 60 7.82 4.58 -1.21
C TYR A 60 9.18 3.88 -1.29
N ASP A 61 9.81 3.92 -2.47
CA ASP A 61 11.15 3.38 -2.68
C ASP A 61 11.80 4.11 -3.87
N PRO A 62 12.51 5.23 -3.61
CA PRO A 62 13.13 6.02 -4.66
C PRO A 62 14.16 5.25 -5.50
N GLU A 63 14.92 4.37 -4.86
CA GLU A 63 15.91 3.54 -5.54
C GLU A 63 15.24 2.53 -6.48
N ALA A 64 14.17 1.88 -6.02
CA ALA A 64 13.44 0.92 -6.83
C ALA A 64 12.69 1.60 -8.00
N ALA A 65 12.10 2.76 -7.77
CA ALA A 65 11.49 3.56 -8.85
C ALA A 65 12.53 3.94 -9.92
N LEU A 66 13.73 4.36 -9.51
CA LEU A 66 14.83 4.67 -10.43
C LEU A 66 15.34 3.40 -11.14
N ALA A 67 15.46 2.28 -10.45
CA ALA A 67 15.84 1.00 -11.05
C ALA A 67 14.86 0.56 -12.14
N CYS A 68 13.55 0.62 -11.88
CA CYS A 68 12.52 0.33 -12.88
C CYS A 68 12.62 1.27 -14.10
N ARG A 69 12.84 2.57 -13.87
CA ARG A 69 13.03 3.55 -14.93
C ARG A 69 14.24 3.24 -15.81
N ASN A 70 15.38 2.92 -15.17
CA ASN A 70 16.62 2.61 -15.88
C ASN A 70 16.55 1.27 -16.62
N ALA A 71 15.86 0.27 -16.06
CA ALA A 71 15.62 -1.00 -16.71
C ALA A 71 14.73 -0.85 -17.96
N GLY A 72 13.80 0.09 -17.94
CA GLY A 72 12.91 0.39 -19.06
C GLY A 72 11.63 -0.45 -19.08
N LEU A 73 10.63 0.06 -19.80
CA LEU A 73 9.32 -0.57 -19.94
C LEU A 73 9.46 -1.96 -20.60
N GLY A 74 8.75 -2.95 -20.07
CA GLY A 74 8.75 -4.34 -20.55
C GLY A 74 9.92 -5.17 -20.04
N THR A 75 10.89 -4.58 -19.35
CA THR A 75 12.04 -5.31 -18.82
C THR A 75 11.65 -6.13 -17.60
N THR A 76 12.07 -7.39 -17.61
CA THR A 76 11.95 -8.30 -16.46
C THR A 76 13.28 -8.42 -15.74
N PHE A 77 13.30 -8.14 -14.44
CA PHE A 77 14.53 -8.18 -13.64
C PHE A 77 14.23 -8.44 -12.17
N ARG A 78 15.28 -8.69 -11.38
CA ARG A 78 15.18 -8.81 -9.93
C ARG A 78 15.32 -7.44 -9.28
N LEU A 79 14.42 -7.11 -8.37
CA LEU A 79 14.33 -5.84 -7.68
C LEU A 79 14.23 -6.06 -6.16
N GLU A 80 15.03 -5.32 -5.39
CA GLU A 80 14.86 -5.21 -3.94
C GLU A 80 13.90 -4.06 -3.64
N LEU A 81 12.73 -4.38 -3.07
CA LEU A 81 11.61 -3.45 -2.96
C LEU A 81 11.15 -3.24 -1.51
N GLY A 82 11.04 -1.97 -1.11
CA GLY A 82 10.45 -1.52 0.16
C GLY A 82 11.26 -1.93 1.39
N GLY A 83 10.77 -1.57 2.58
CA GLY A 83 11.33 -1.98 3.87
C GLY A 83 12.78 -1.53 4.11
N LYS A 84 13.19 -0.42 3.50
CA LYS A 84 14.56 0.10 3.54
C LYS A 84 14.74 1.16 4.64
N VAL A 85 13.66 1.83 5.04
CA VAL A 85 13.72 2.90 6.06
C VAL A 85 14.02 2.31 7.44
N ASP A 86 13.26 1.29 7.84
CA ASP A 86 13.50 0.52 9.07
C ASP A 86 12.99 -0.92 8.88
N PRO A 87 13.86 -1.87 8.47
CA PRO A 87 13.47 -3.25 8.19
C PRO A 87 12.84 -3.99 9.37
N ALA A 88 13.05 -3.52 10.61
CA ALA A 88 12.45 -4.12 11.81
C ALA A 88 10.97 -3.71 11.97
N VAL A 89 10.54 -2.63 11.32
CA VAL A 89 9.18 -2.09 11.42
C VAL A 89 8.38 -2.50 10.19
N GLN A 90 7.46 -3.45 10.36
CA GLN A 90 6.54 -3.90 9.31
C GLN A 90 7.21 -4.49 8.05
N GLY A 91 8.36 -5.15 8.23
CA GLY A 91 9.00 -5.99 7.21
C GLY A 91 10.13 -5.30 6.43
N GLY A 92 11.15 -6.09 6.08
CA GLY A 92 12.30 -5.66 5.30
C GLY A 92 12.11 -5.75 3.78
N PRO A 93 13.17 -5.51 3.00
CA PRO A 93 13.09 -5.54 1.54
C PRO A 93 12.66 -6.89 0.99
N LEU A 94 11.78 -6.84 -0.02
CA LEU A 94 11.37 -8.01 -0.78
C LEU A 94 12.23 -8.15 -2.03
N SER A 95 12.90 -9.30 -2.19
CA SER A 95 13.63 -9.65 -3.40
C SER A 95 12.68 -10.28 -4.42
N LEU A 96 12.22 -9.49 -5.40
CA LEU A 96 11.15 -9.87 -6.31
C LEU A 96 11.65 -9.96 -7.76
N MET A 97 11.22 -11.00 -8.48
CA MET A 97 11.36 -11.07 -9.94
C MET A 97 10.06 -10.58 -10.58
N GLY A 98 10.14 -9.59 -11.45
CA GLY A 98 8.96 -8.97 -12.04
C GLY A 98 9.28 -8.14 -13.27
N THR A 99 8.23 -7.60 -13.88
CA THR A 99 8.29 -6.85 -15.14
C THR A 99 7.85 -5.40 -14.93
N VAL A 100 8.57 -4.45 -15.51
CA VAL A 100 8.13 -3.04 -15.54
C VAL A 100 6.98 -2.89 -16.54
N THR A 101 5.79 -2.52 -16.08
CA THR A 101 4.58 -2.39 -16.93
C THR A 101 4.12 -0.95 -17.13
N ALA A 102 4.63 -0.01 -16.34
CA ALA A 102 4.45 1.42 -16.54
C ALA A 102 5.62 2.22 -15.95
N ILE A 103 5.94 3.36 -16.55
CA ILE A 103 6.90 4.35 -16.03
C ILE A 103 6.28 5.73 -16.20
N THR A 104 6.34 6.56 -15.16
CA THR A 104 5.80 7.92 -15.17
C THR A 104 6.70 8.87 -14.37
N ASP A 105 6.47 10.18 -14.51
CA ASP A 105 7.06 11.19 -13.62
C ASP A 105 6.22 11.44 -12.35
N GLY A 106 5.13 10.69 -12.15
CA GLY A 106 4.34 10.72 -10.91
C GLY A 106 3.52 11.98 -10.67
N THR A 107 3.34 12.84 -11.67
CA THR A 107 2.48 14.04 -11.52
C THR A 107 1.08 13.80 -12.05
N PHE A 108 0.07 14.16 -11.25
CA PHE A 108 -1.34 14.03 -11.61
C PHE A 108 -2.22 14.96 -10.75
N ALA A 109 -3.46 15.18 -11.17
CA ALA A 109 -4.46 15.91 -10.38
C ALA A 109 -5.40 14.91 -9.67
N MET A 110 -5.77 15.21 -8.42
CA MET A 110 -6.70 14.40 -7.64
C MET A 110 -8.12 14.48 -8.20
N GLU A 111 -8.81 13.33 -8.33
CA GLU A 111 -10.19 13.23 -8.81
C GLU A 111 -11.20 12.93 -7.70
N GLY A 112 -10.71 12.42 -6.58
CA GLY A 112 -11.49 11.97 -5.45
C GLY A 112 -12.14 13.12 -4.68
N PRO A 113 -13.00 12.81 -3.69
CA PRO A 113 -13.69 13.82 -2.91
C PRO A 113 -12.73 14.66 -2.05
N MET A 114 -11.64 14.06 -1.58
CA MET A 114 -10.63 14.80 -0.84
C MET A 114 -9.65 15.48 -1.79
N THR A 115 -9.35 16.76 -1.51
CA THR A 115 -8.36 17.57 -2.24
C THR A 115 -8.53 17.59 -3.77
N ARG A 116 -9.76 17.41 -4.27
CA ARG A 116 -10.10 17.44 -5.71
C ARG A 116 -9.43 18.59 -6.44
N GLY A 117 -8.80 18.29 -7.58
CA GLY A 117 -8.12 19.28 -8.43
C GLY A 117 -6.74 19.70 -7.93
N THR A 118 -6.32 19.29 -6.72
CA THR A 118 -4.97 19.52 -6.23
C THR A 118 -3.99 18.66 -7.02
N ARG A 119 -2.88 19.27 -7.43
CA ARG A 119 -1.78 18.57 -8.11
C ARG A 119 -0.93 17.84 -7.07
N VAL A 120 -0.65 16.58 -7.36
CA VAL A 120 0.30 15.75 -6.63
C VAL A 120 1.49 15.44 -7.52
N ASP A 121 2.64 15.29 -6.87
CA ASP A 121 3.90 14.88 -7.47
C ASP A 121 4.51 13.79 -6.57
N MET A 122 4.30 12.51 -6.94
CA MET A 122 4.91 11.37 -6.25
C MET A 122 6.33 11.06 -6.75
N GLY A 123 6.92 11.98 -7.52
CA GLY A 123 8.20 11.82 -8.19
C GLY A 123 8.21 10.69 -9.23
N PRO A 124 9.36 10.39 -9.83
CA PRO A 124 9.56 9.17 -10.60
C PRO A 124 8.85 7.96 -10.00
N ALA A 125 7.99 7.33 -10.81
CA ALA A 125 7.18 6.20 -10.40
C ALA A 125 7.08 5.17 -11.50
N ALA A 126 6.85 3.91 -11.11
CA ALA A 126 6.71 2.79 -12.03
C ALA A 126 5.70 1.77 -11.48
N VAL A 127 5.22 0.91 -12.36
CA VAL A 127 4.52 -0.32 -11.96
C VAL A 127 5.47 -1.49 -12.17
N PHE A 128 5.72 -2.24 -11.09
CA PHE A 128 6.48 -3.48 -11.11
C PHE A 128 5.51 -4.65 -10.89
N SER A 129 5.25 -5.40 -11.96
CA SER A 129 4.31 -6.52 -11.96
C SER A 129 5.01 -7.80 -11.52
N VAL A 130 4.48 -8.45 -10.48
CA VAL A 130 5.00 -9.71 -9.93
C VAL A 130 3.86 -10.72 -9.89
N GLY A 131 3.97 -11.78 -10.70
CA GLY A 131 2.90 -12.76 -10.85
C GLY A 131 1.60 -12.10 -11.32
N ARG A 132 0.59 -12.07 -10.44
CA ARG A 132 -0.74 -11.50 -10.71
C ARG A 132 -1.00 -10.18 -9.97
N LEU A 133 0.07 -9.57 -9.43
CA LEU A 133 0.00 -8.38 -8.60
C LEU A 133 0.83 -7.25 -9.23
N ASP A 134 0.17 -6.12 -9.51
CA ASP A 134 0.80 -4.89 -9.98
C ASP A 134 1.18 -3.99 -8.78
N ILE A 135 2.47 -3.68 -8.62
CA ILE A 135 2.95 -2.86 -7.49
C ILE A 135 3.30 -1.46 -7.99
N VAL A 136 2.62 -0.44 -7.46
CA VAL A 136 2.98 0.96 -7.72
C VAL A 136 4.14 1.34 -6.80
N VAL A 137 5.26 1.74 -7.39
CA VAL A 137 6.49 2.16 -6.70
C VAL A 137 6.77 3.61 -7.05
N ALA A 138 7.05 4.45 -6.05
CA ALA A 138 7.27 5.89 -6.24
C ALA A 138 8.44 6.41 -5.39
N SER A 139 9.01 7.54 -5.83
CA SER A 139 10.18 8.17 -5.21
C SER A 139 9.85 9.29 -4.23
N ALA A 140 8.57 9.66 -4.09
CA ALA A 140 8.10 10.50 -3.01
C ALA A 140 7.02 9.79 -2.20
N ARG A 141 7.02 10.07 -0.89
CA ARG A 141 6.17 9.39 0.09
C ARG A 141 4.78 10.03 0.13
N TYR A 142 3.74 9.26 -0.22
CA TYR A 142 2.35 9.71 -0.21
C TYR A 142 1.40 8.70 0.41
N GLN A 143 0.39 9.21 1.11
CA GLN A 143 -0.76 8.42 1.51
C GLN A 143 -1.60 8.11 0.28
N ASN A 144 -2.02 6.85 0.11
CA ASN A 144 -2.98 6.50 -0.92
C ASN A 144 -4.41 6.81 -0.44
N TYR A 145 -4.96 7.94 -0.87
CA TYR A 145 -6.32 8.37 -0.52
C TYR A 145 -7.21 8.64 -1.73
N ASP A 146 -6.72 8.40 -2.94
CA ASP A 146 -7.37 8.70 -4.20
C ASP A 146 -7.12 7.59 -5.22
N LYS A 147 -8.10 7.30 -6.08
CA LYS A 147 -7.95 6.33 -7.17
C LYS A 147 -6.86 6.75 -8.17
N MET A 148 -6.53 8.03 -8.23
CA MET A 148 -5.51 8.55 -9.11
C MET A 148 -4.10 8.00 -8.86
N PHE A 149 -3.79 7.54 -7.63
CA PHE A 149 -2.52 6.83 -7.38
C PHE A 149 -2.35 5.55 -8.21
N PHE A 150 -3.46 4.92 -8.61
CA PHE A 150 -3.45 3.79 -9.55
C PHE A 150 -3.67 4.25 -11.00
N LYS A 151 -4.65 5.12 -11.24
CA LYS A 151 -5.00 5.55 -12.61
C LYS A 151 -3.85 6.29 -13.30
N SER A 152 -3.07 7.08 -12.56
CA SER A 152 -1.95 7.85 -13.13
C SER A 152 -0.86 6.95 -13.73
N VAL A 153 -0.80 5.67 -13.31
CA VAL A 153 0.13 4.66 -13.83
C VAL A 153 -0.57 3.60 -14.70
N GLY A 154 -1.79 3.89 -15.17
CA GLY A 154 -2.53 3.02 -16.09
C GLY A 154 -3.28 1.86 -15.43
N ILE A 155 -3.31 1.78 -14.10
CA ILE A 155 -4.08 0.77 -13.37
C ILE A 155 -5.50 1.30 -13.17
N ASP A 156 -6.50 0.60 -13.72
CA ASP A 156 -7.91 0.87 -13.45
C ASP A 156 -8.34 0.13 -12.16
N PRO A 157 -8.53 0.84 -11.02
CA PRO A 157 -8.86 0.20 -9.76
C PRO A 157 -10.24 -0.48 -9.75
N GLU A 158 -11.17 -0.06 -10.61
CA GLU A 158 -12.53 -0.63 -10.65
C GLU A 158 -12.57 -2.02 -11.29
N LYS A 159 -11.55 -2.35 -12.09
CA LYS A 159 -11.44 -3.64 -12.77
C LYS A 159 -10.69 -4.69 -11.97
N ARG A 160 -10.01 -4.31 -10.88
CA ARG A 160 -9.22 -5.23 -10.06
C ARG A 160 -10.09 -6.04 -9.12
N LYS A 161 -9.60 -7.21 -8.73
CA LYS A 161 -10.26 -8.04 -7.70
C LYS A 161 -9.83 -7.64 -6.29
N VAL A 162 -8.58 -7.24 -6.11
CA VAL A 162 -8.03 -6.80 -4.82
C VAL A 162 -7.16 -5.56 -4.98
N LEU A 163 -7.33 -4.59 -4.09
CA LEU A 163 -6.49 -3.39 -4.01
C LEU A 163 -5.89 -3.27 -2.61
N GLY A 164 -4.56 -3.24 -2.53
CA GLY A 164 -3.82 -2.87 -1.32
C GLY A 164 -3.52 -1.37 -1.32
N VAL A 165 -3.90 -0.67 -0.24
CA VAL A 165 -3.67 0.78 -0.09
C VAL A 165 -2.99 1.10 1.23
N LYS A 166 -1.99 1.99 1.22
CA LYS A 166 -1.36 2.52 2.45
C LYS A 166 -2.12 3.73 2.99
N SER A 167 -3.05 3.47 3.90
CA SER A 167 -4.02 4.48 4.36
C SER A 167 -4.83 4.00 5.57
N ALA A 168 -5.12 4.90 6.51
CA ALA A 168 -5.94 4.59 7.68
C ALA A 168 -7.44 4.86 7.46
N HIS A 169 -7.77 6.07 6.99
CA HIS A 169 -9.16 6.57 6.92
C HIS A 169 -9.55 7.15 5.56
N HIS A 170 -8.73 8.06 5.06
CA HIS A 170 -9.05 8.92 3.92
C HIS A 170 -9.38 8.20 2.61
N PHE A 171 -8.77 7.03 2.36
CA PHE A 171 -9.06 6.23 1.16
C PHE A 171 -10.55 5.87 1.01
N ARG A 172 -11.31 5.79 2.13
CA ARG A 172 -12.73 5.41 2.08
C ARG A 172 -13.56 6.30 1.17
N ALA A 173 -13.24 7.59 1.09
CA ALA A 173 -13.97 8.53 0.24
C ALA A 173 -13.82 8.19 -1.26
N ALA A 174 -12.64 7.75 -1.68
CA ALA A 174 -12.37 7.43 -3.09
C ALA A 174 -12.70 5.98 -3.46
N TYR A 175 -12.44 5.03 -2.54
CA TYR A 175 -12.56 3.59 -2.81
C TYR A 175 -13.86 2.98 -2.28
N GLY A 176 -14.49 3.56 -1.26
CA GLY A 176 -15.77 3.08 -0.71
C GLY A 176 -16.87 2.89 -1.77
N PRO A 177 -17.07 3.84 -2.70
CA PRO A 177 -18.08 3.68 -3.76
C PRO A 177 -17.84 2.53 -4.73
N ILE A 178 -16.61 2.01 -4.82
CA ILE A 178 -16.25 0.92 -5.75
C ILE A 178 -15.98 -0.40 -5.03
N ALA A 179 -15.92 -0.41 -3.70
CA ALA A 179 -15.50 -1.57 -2.93
C ALA A 179 -16.67 -2.54 -2.69
N SER A 180 -16.45 -3.83 -2.90
CA SER A 180 -17.33 -4.87 -2.36
C SER A 180 -17.15 -5.02 -0.84
N GLN A 181 -15.92 -4.84 -0.38
CA GLN A 181 -15.54 -4.95 1.02
C GLN A 181 -14.31 -4.09 1.30
N ILE A 182 -14.27 -3.48 2.49
CA ILE A 182 -13.09 -2.79 3.01
C ILE A 182 -12.60 -3.54 4.24
N ILE A 183 -11.34 -3.96 4.21
CA ILE A 183 -10.68 -4.69 5.28
C ILE A 183 -9.49 -3.86 5.75
N VAL A 184 -9.57 -3.36 6.98
CA VAL A 184 -8.46 -2.61 7.60
C VAL A 184 -7.50 -3.58 8.24
N VAL A 185 -6.26 -3.56 7.79
CA VAL A 185 -5.18 -4.43 8.24
C VAL A 185 -4.27 -3.67 9.18
N ASP A 186 -4.05 -4.22 10.37
CA ASP A 186 -3.15 -3.68 11.39
C ASP A 186 -2.54 -4.86 12.13
N ASP A 187 -1.30 -5.20 11.76
CA ASP A 187 -0.58 -6.37 12.28
C ASP A 187 0.35 -6.00 13.46
N GLY A 188 0.12 -4.84 14.10
CA GLY A 188 0.89 -4.39 15.26
C GLY A 188 2.34 -4.04 14.96
N GLY A 189 2.98 -3.20 15.79
CA GLY A 189 4.39 -2.82 15.62
C GLY A 189 4.71 -1.90 14.44
N GLY A 190 3.69 -1.33 13.78
CA GLY A 190 3.89 -0.27 12.78
C GLY A 190 3.77 1.11 13.41
N VAL A 191 4.46 2.10 12.84
CA VAL A 191 4.49 3.48 13.38
C VAL A 191 3.10 4.09 13.49
N THR A 192 2.18 3.68 12.62
CA THR A 192 0.78 4.14 12.62
C THR A 192 -0.22 3.11 13.13
N SER A 193 0.26 2.01 13.74
CA SER A 193 -0.59 0.99 14.36
C SER A 193 -1.46 1.58 15.46
N ARG A 194 -2.65 0.99 15.66
CA ARG A 194 -3.53 1.30 16.79
C ARG A 194 -3.15 0.52 18.05
N ASN A 195 -2.25 -0.45 17.94
CA ASN A 195 -1.72 -1.14 19.10
C ASN A 195 -0.56 -0.35 19.71
N TYR A 196 -0.89 0.69 20.47
CA TYR A 196 0.10 1.57 21.09
C TYR A 196 1.06 0.84 22.04
N LYS A 197 0.67 -0.34 22.56
CA LYS A 197 1.54 -1.14 23.44
C LYS A 197 2.75 -1.74 22.71
N ASP A 198 2.69 -1.85 21.38
CA ASP A 198 3.82 -2.36 20.58
C ASP A 198 4.89 -1.28 20.35
N LEU A 199 4.61 -0.02 20.70
CA LEU A 199 5.51 1.11 20.50
C LEU A 199 6.21 1.48 21.80
N ASP A 200 7.53 1.67 21.73
CA ASP A 200 8.40 1.98 22.89
C ASP A 200 8.39 3.49 23.22
N TYR A 201 7.29 3.98 23.81
CA TYR A 201 7.15 5.37 24.24
C TYR A 201 8.02 5.70 25.47
N LYS A 202 9.11 6.45 25.29
CA LYS A 202 10.03 6.82 26.39
C LYS A 202 9.75 8.15 27.07
N ASN A 203 9.26 9.13 26.31
CA ASN A 203 9.17 10.54 26.75
C ASN A 203 7.72 11.04 26.88
N VAL A 204 6.74 10.15 26.85
CA VAL A 204 5.33 10.53 27.03
C VAL A 204 5.08 10.87 28.49
N ARG A 205 4.28 11.92 28.77
CA ARG A 205 3.86 12.23 30.14
C ARG A 205 2.93 11.12 30.64
N ARG A 206 3.30 10.48 31.75
CA ARG A 206 2.53 9.39 32.37
C ARG A 206 1.89 9.85 33.69
N PRO A 207 0.73 9.29 34.10
CA PRO A 207 -0.02 8.25 33.37
C PRO A 207 -0.74 8.81 32.14
N VAL A 208 -0.87 7.98 31.09
CA VAL A 208 -1.63 8.29 29.89
C VAL A 208 -2.38 7.07 29.38
N PHE A 209 -3.71 7.14 29.36
CA PHE A 209 -4.53 6.15 28.69
C PHE A 209 -4.29 6.18 27.17
N PRO A 210 -4.14 5.05 26.46
CA PRO A 210 -4.28 3.66 26.92
C PRO A 210 -2.96 2.94 27.26
N LEU A 211 -1.83 3.65 27.37
CA LEU A 211 -0.53 3.06 27.73
C LEU A 211 -0.49 2.68 29.21
N ASP A 212 -1.15 3.48 30.04
CA ASP A 212 -1.38 3.28 31.47
C ASP A 212 -2.89 3.08 31.67
N MET A 213 -3.29 1.95 32.26
CA MET A 213 -4.70 1.56 32.44
C MET A 213 -5.24 1.91 33.83
N ASP A 214 -4.39 2.45 34.70
CA ASP A 214 -4.66 2.77 36.11
C ASP A 214 -4.82 4.28 36.34
#